data_AF-A0A368FA24-F1
#
_entry.id   AF-A0A368FA24-F1
#
_cell.length_a   1.000
_cell.length_b   1.000
_cell.length_c   1.000
_cell.angle_alpha   90.00
_cell.angle_beta   90.00
_cell.angle_gamma   90.00
#
_symmetry.space_group_name_H-M   'P 1'
#
loop_
_entity.id
_entity.type
_entity.pdbx_description
1 polymer ?
#
loop_
_entity_poly.entity_id
_entity_poly.type
_entity_poly.pdbx_seq_one_letter_code
_entity_poly.pdbx_strand_id
1 'polypeptide(L)'
;MAHPENAKFPFGGVTMVFGGDWSQLLPVISNGTPAEIVNETLKSNPIWKMLKVHILDQNMRLASGENEYAEWLLSVGEGKNFMSDGIHVELPKCICLPTEKDVLEWMYSDKVVADTEQMAKMALLDT
;
A
#
# COMPACT_ATOMS: atom_id res chain seq x y z
N MET A 1 18.29 -11.31 29.07
CA MET A 1 17.46 -10.25 29.72
C MET A 1 18.15 -8.92 29.47
N ALA A 2 17.41 -7.85 29.16
CA ALA A 2 18.01 -6.53 28.96
C ALA A 2 18.68 -6.04 30.26
N HIS A 3 19.84 -5.38 30.15
CA HIS A 3 20.51 -4.77 31.29
C HIS A 3 19.61 -3.70 31.93
N PRO A 4 19.51 -3.60 33.27
CA PRO A 4 18.62 -2.65 33.95
C PRO A 4 18.83 -1.19 33.55
N GLU A 5 20.07 -0.82 33.22
CA GLU A 5 20.44 0.53 32.76
C GLU A 5 19.77 0.94 31.43
N ASN A 6 19.31 -0.04 30.65
CA ASN A 6 18.71 0.21 29.35
C ASN A 6 17.19 0.46 29.41
N ALA A 7 16.56 0.30 30.58
CA ALA A 7 15.13 0.55 30.76
C ALA A 7 14.73 2.01 30.47
N LYS A 8 15.68 2.94 30.55
CA LYS A 8 15.47 4.37 30.22
C LYS A 8 15.48 4.66 28.72
N PHE A 9 15.94 3.73 27.89
CA PHE A 9 15.97 3.89 26.44
C PHE A 9 14.76 3.22 25.79
N PRO A 10 14.22 3.77 24.69
CA PRO A 10 13.19 3.08 23.92
C PRO A 10 13.61 1.64 23.57
N PHE A 11 12.66 0.72 23.61
CA PHE A 11 12.87 -0.69 23.29
C PHE A 11 14.02 -1.37 24.06
N GLY A 12 14.31 -0.91 25.28
CA GLY A 12 15.38 -1.49 26.11
C GLY A 12 16.78 -1.34 25.50
N GLY A 13 17.00 -0.28 24.72
CA GLY A 13 18.28 0.01 24.07
C GLY A 13 18.56 -0.80 22.80
N VAL A 14 17.58 -1.57 22.32
CA VAL A 14 17.69 -2.30 21.04
C VAL A 14 17.52 -1.32 19.88
N THR A 15 18.43 -1.37 18.91
CA THR A 15 18.28 -0.64 17.65
C THR A 15 17.10 -1.19 16.87
N MET A 16 16.09 -0.36 16.64
CA MET A 16 14.89 -0.71 15.88
C MET A 16 14.92 -0.05 14.50
N VAL A 17 14.52 -0.81 13.48
CA VAL A 17 14.25 -0.29 12.13
C VAL A 17 12.80 -0.58 11.80
N PHE A 18 12.04 0.48 11.54
CA PHE A 18 10.65 0.38 11.09
C PHE A 18 10.62 0.52 9.58
N GLY A 19 9.99 -0.45 8.91
CA GLY A 19 9.70 -0.40 7.49
C GLY A 19 8.20 -0.38 7.27
N GLY A 20 7.78 0.28 6.20
CA GLY A 20 6.37 0.38 5.84
C GLY A 20 6.15 1.44 4.78
N ASP A 21 4.90 1.53 4.34
CA ASP A 21 4.46 2.50 3.34
C ASP A 21 3.19 3.19 3.87
N TRP A 22 3.22 4.51 3.93
CA TRP A 22 2.11 5.32 4.45
C TRP A 22 0.95 5.46 3.47
N SER A 23 1.18 5.07 2.22
CA SER A 23 0.16 4.95 1.20
C SER A 23 -0.61 3.61 1.30
N GLN A 24 -0.29 2.77 2.28
CA GLN A 24 -1.08 1.58 2.64
C GLN A 24 -2.20 1.91 3.63
N LEU A 25 -2.95 0.88 4.02
CA LEU A 25 -4.08 0.99 4.95
C LEU A 25 -3.64 1.50 6.33
N LEU A 26 -4.48 2.36 6.91
CA LEU A 26 -4.35 2.82 8.30
C LEU A 26 -4.61 1.67 9.29
N PRO A 27 -4.19 1.81 10.57
CA PRO A 27 -4.55 0.86 11.62
C PRO A 27 -6.07 0.66 11.70
N VAL A 28 -6.50 -0.60 11.81
CA VAL A 28 -7.92 -0.93 11.94
C VAL A 28 -8.33 -0.84 13.41
N ILE A 29 -9.22 0.11 13.72
CA ILE A 29 -9.83 0.25 15.05
C ILE A 29 -11.31 -0.10 14.93
N SER A 30 -11.74 -1.17 15.61
CA SER A 30 -13.15 -1.61 15.58
C SER A 30 -14.07 -0.52 16.13
N ASN A 31 -15.04 -0.08 15.33
CA ASN A 31 -15.94 1.03 15.65
C ASN A 31 -15.23 2.37 15.96
N GLY A 32 -13.96 2.51 15.55
CA GLY A 32 -13.19 3.72 15.76
C GLY A 32 -13.60 4.83 14.81
N THR A 33 -13.62 6.05 15.33
CA THR A 33 -13.74 7.28 14.55
C THR A 33 -12.46 7.52 13.73
N PRO A 34 -12.52 8.33 12.65
CA PRO A 34 -11.31 8.70 11.90
C PRO A 34 -10.21 9.33 12.77
N ALA A 35 -10.58 10.10 13.79
CA ALA A 35 -9.63 10.71 14.72
C ALA A 35 -8.92 9.66 15.58
N GLU A 36 -9.66 8.66 16.08
CA GLU A 36 -9.07 7.55 16.84
C GLU A 36 -8.13 6.72 15.97
N ILE A 37 -8.53 6.42 14.73
CA ILE A 37 -7.67 5.71 13.76
C ILE A 37 -6.35 6.45 13.55
N VAL A 38 -6.42 7.77 13.31
CA VAL A 38 -5.21 8.60 13.13
C VAL A 38 -4.36 8.65 14.41
N ASN A 39 -5.00 8.72 15.58
CA ASN A 39 -4.29 8.77 16.87
C ASN A 39 -3.51 7.48 17.16
N GLU A 40 -3.99 6.33 16.69
CA GLU A 40 -3.30 5.05 16.82
C GLU A 40 -2.19 4.82 15.77
N THR A 41 -1.96 5.77 14.86
CA THR A 41 -0.82 5.70 13.94
C THR A 41 0.51 5.96 14.65
N LEU A 42 1.58 5.34 14.16
CA LEU A 42 2.93 5.58 14.67
C LEU A 42 3.35 7.06 14.58
N LYS A 43 2.86 7.81 13.57
CA LYS A 43 3.14 9.25 13.42
C LYS A 43 2.53 10.11 14.53
N SER A 44 1.42 9.67 15.12
CA SER A 44 0.77 10.32 16.25
C SER A 44 1.43 9.95 17.59
N ASN A 45 2.21 8.86 17.63
CA ASN A 45 2.89 8.43 18.84
C ASN A 45 4.10 9.34 19.19
N PRO A 46 4.33 9.69 20.47
CA PRO A 46 5.49 10.48 20.90
C PRO A 46 6.85 9.93 20.43
N ILE A 47 6.96 8.62 20.24
CA ILE A 47 8.19 7.97 19.77
C ILE A 47 8.62 8.45 18.38
N TRP A 48 7.68 8.91 17.55
CA TRP A 48 7.95 9.42 16.22
C TRP A 48 9.01 10.53 16.23
N LYS A 49 8.97 11.40 17.25
CA LYS A 49 9.94 12.50 17.43
C LYS A 49 11.37 12.02 17.70
N MET A 50 11.54 10.75 18.09
CA MET A 50 12.83 10.12 18.35
C MET A 50 13.35 9.34 17.13
N LEU A 51 12.52 9.13 16.11
CA LEU A 51 12.91 8.36 14.93
C LEU A 51 13.64 9.24 13.92
N LYS A 52 14.65 8.65 13.28
CA LYS A 52 15.24 9.22 12.07
C LYS A 52 14.51 8.64 10.86
N VAL A 53 13.87 9.51 10.08
CA VAL A 53 13.10 9.11 8.90
C VAL A 53 14.02 9.03 7.68
N HIS A 54 13.97 7.90 6.98
CA HIS A 54 14.61 7.68 5.69
C HIS A 54 13.52 7.36 4.66
N ILE A 55 13.54 8.06 3.53
CA ILE A 55 12.57 7.88 2.44
C ILE A 55 13.31 7.14 1.32
N LEU A 56 12.71 6.06 0.82
CA LEU A 56 13.17 5.36 -0.37
C LEU A 56 12.40 5.94 -1.56
N ASP A 57 13.12 6.46 -2.55
CA ASP A 57 12.55 7.15 -3.72
C ASP A 57 12.68 6.34 -5.02
N GLN A 58 13.49 5.28 -5.02
CA GLN A 58 13.66 4.40 -6.18
C GLN A 58 12.74 3.17 -6.09
N ASN A 59 11.78 3.08 -7.01
CA ASN A 59 10.95 1.88 -7.17
C ASN A 59 11.74 0.79 -7.92
N MET A 60 12.26 -0.19 -7.17
CA MET A 60 13.03 -1.31 -7.71
C MET A 60 12.19 -2.38 -8.41
N ARG A 61 10.86 -2.35 -8.29
CA ARG A 61 9.95 -3.29 -8.98
C ARG A 61 9.53 -2.81 -10.36
N LEU A 62 9.80 -1.54 -10.68
CA LEU A 62 9.33 -0.92 -11.90
C LEU A 62 10.05 -1.49 -13.12
N ALA A 63 9.29 -2.03 -14.08
CA ALA A 63 9.86 -2.43 -15.36
C ALA A 63 10.11 -1.22 -16.26
N SER A 64 11.00 -1.39 -17.24
CA SER A 64 11.28 -0.33 -18.22
C SER A 64 10.00 0.04 -18.99
N GLY A 65 9.61 1.31 -18.93
CA GLY A 65 8.42 1.84 -19.62
C GLY A 65 7.17 1.95 -18.76
N GLU A 66 7.21 1.56 -17.48
CA GLU A 66 6.04 1.61 -16.58
C GLU A 66 5.94 2.89 -15.75
N ASN A 67 6.74 3.92 -16.05
CA ASN A 67 6.82 5.16 -15.27
C ASN A 67 5.45 5.83 -15.08
N GLU A 68 4.65 5.95 -16.14
CA GLU A 68 3.31 6.56 -16.06
C GLU A 68 2.38 5.81 -15.12
N TYR A 69 2.42 4.47 -15.15
CA TYR A 69 1.63 3.63 -14.26
C TYR A 69 2.08 3.76 -12.80
N ALA A 70 3.39 3.81 -12.56
CA ALA A 70 3.92 4.00 -11.21
C ALA A 70 3.61 5.39 -10.64
N GLU A 71 3.70 6.43 -11.44
CA GLU A 71 3.29 7.78 -11.05
C GLU A 71 1.80 7.83 -10.73
N TRP A 72 0.97 7.17 -11.53
CA TRP A 72 -0.45 7.04 -11.25
C TRP A 72 -0.71 6.30 -9.92
N LEU A 73 -0.10 5.13 -9.70
CA LEU A 73 -0.22 4.37 -8.46
C LEU A 73 0.20 5.20 -7.23
N LEU A 74 1.31 5.93 -7.34
CA LEU A 74 1.77 6.82 -6.28
C LEU A 74 0.73 7.92 -5.99
N SER A 75 0.14 8.51 -7.03
CA SER A 75 -0.89 9.54 -6.86
C SER A 75 -2.15 9.01 -6.17
N VAL A 76 -2.52 7.75 -6.41
CA VAL A 76 -3.61 7.07 -5.70
C VAL A 76 -3.24 6.88 -4.23
N GLY A 77 -2.04 6.34 -3.97
CA GLY A 77 -1.54 6.09 -2.62
C GLY A 77 -1.38 7.35 -1.76
N GLU A 78 -1.10 8.50 -2.38
CA GLU A 78 -1.02 9.80 -1.69
C GLU A 78 -2.36 10.53 -1.60
N GLY A 79 -3.43 9.96 -2.16
CA GLY A 79 -4.75 10.58 -2.20
C GLY A 79 -4.82 11.84 -3.07
N LYS A 80 -3.97 11.94 -4.09
CA LYS A 80 -3.93 13.05 -5.05
C LYS A 80 -4.76 12.78 -6.31
N ASN A 81 -5.23 11.54 -6.49
CA ASN A 81 -5.97 11.08 -7.67
C ASN A 81 -7.50 11.00 -7.46
N PHE A 82 -8.02 11.54 -6.36
CA PHE A 82 -9.46 11.52 -6.14
C PHE A 82 -10.17 12.44 -7.15
N MET A 83 -11.31 11.95 -7.65
CA MET A 83 -12.26 12.74 -8.43
C MET A 83 -12.88 13.85 -7.55
N SER A 84 -13.67 14.73 -8.15
CA SER A 84 -14.29 15.87 -7.45
C SER A 84 -15.20 15.48 -6.28
N ASP A 85 -15.64 14.22 -6.21
CA ASP A 85 -16.43 13.69 -5.10
C ASP A 85 -15.59 13.26 -3.88
N GLY A 86 -14.26 13.18 -4.01
CA GLY A 86 -13.36 12.75 -2.95
C GLY A 86 -13.44 11.27 -2.59
N ILE A 87 -14.15 10.46 -3.39
CA ILE A 87 -14.38 9.03 -3.12
C ILE A 87 -13.78 8.17 -4.21
N HIS A 88 -13.99 8.53 -5.47
CA HIS A 88 -13.55 7.71 -6.60
C HIS A 88 -12.17 8.15 -7.08
N VAL A 89 -11.43 7.20 -7.67
CA VAL A 89 -10.15 7.46 -8.35
C VAL A 89 -10.32 7.25 -9.85
N GLU A 90 -9.61 8.04 -10.66
CA GLU A 90 -9.65 7.88 -12.11
C GLU A 90 -8.65 6.80 -12.55
N LEU A 91 -9.11 5.79 -13.29
CA LEU A 91 -8.25 4.73 -13.81
C LEU A 91 -7.57 5.19 -15.12
N PRO A 92 -6.28 4.89 -15.34
CA PRO A 92 -5.61 5.11 -16.61
C PRO A 92 -6.32 4.34 -17.72
N LYS A 93 -6.63 5.01 -18.83
CA LYS A 93 -7.35 4.36 -19.95
C LYS A 93 -6.63 3.15 -20.51
N CYS A 94 -5.30 3.08 -20.39
CA CYS A 94 -4.49 1.95 -20.83
C CYS A 94 -4.72 0.65 -20.04
N ILE A 95 -5.32 0.73 -18.85
CA ILE A 95 -5.69 -0.45 -18.04
C ILE A 95 -7.22 -0.69 -18.03
N CYS A 96 -7.98 0.08 -18.81
CA CYS A 96 -9.42 -0.06 -18.92
C CYS A 96 -9.80 -0.81 -20.19
N LEU A 97 -10.74 -1.74 -20.08
CA LEU A 97 -11.39 -2.36 -21.23
C LEU A 97 -12.72 -1.65 -21.54
N PRO A 98 -13.16 -1.62 -22.81
CA PRO A 98 -14.32 -0.82 -23.22
C PRO A 98 -15.65 -1.26 -22.59
N THR A 99 -15.80 -2.57 -22.35
CA THR A 99 -17.04 -3.14 -21.80
C THR A 99 -16.74 -4.21 -20.75
N GLU A 100 -17.74 -4.49 -19.89
CA GLU A 100 -17.70 -5.62 -18.95
C GLU A 100 -17.48 -6.95 -19.67
N LYS A 101 -18.07 -7.13 -20.86
CA LYS A 101 -17.87 -8.33 -21.66
C LYS A 101 -16.40 -8.53 -22.05
N ASP A 102 -15.72 -7.45 -22.43
CA ASP A 102 -14.29 -7.50 -22.77
C ASP A 102 -13.45 -7.90 -21.55
N VAL A 103 -13.82 -7.41 -20.36
CA VAL A 103 -13.17 -7.80 -19.08
C VAL A 103 -13.37 -9.30 -18.82
N LEU A 104 -14.60 -9.79 -18.95
CA LEU A 104 -14.92 -11.20 -18.73
C LEU A 104 -14.18 -12.11 -19.72
N GLU A 105 -14.15 -11.75 -21.00
CA GLU A 105 -13.41 -12.50 -22.02
C GLU A 105 -11.90 -12.48 -21.76
N TRP A 106 -11.34 -11.36 -21.28
CA TRP A 106 -9.94 -11.27 -20.90
C TRP A 106 -9.61 -12.13 -19.66
N MET A 107 -10.41 -12.03 -18.59
CA MET A 107 -10.19 -12.76 -17.33
C MET A 107 -10.44 -14.26 -17.47
N TYR A 108 -11.49 -14.66 -18.19
CA TYR A 108 -11.98 -16.04 -18.25
C TYR A 108 -11.86 -16.66 -19.65
N SER A 109 -10.87 -16.23 -20.44
CA SER A 109 -10.59 -16.87 -21.73
C SER A 109 -10.33 -18.37 -21.55
N ASP A 110 -10.68 -19.18 -22.56
CA ASP A 110 -10.45 -20.63 -22.55
C ASP A 110 -9.00 -21.00 -22.20
N LYS A 111 -8.04 -20.16 -22.60
CA LYS A 111 -6.61 -20.35 -22.30
C LYS A 111 -6.30 -20.16 -20.81
N VAL A 112 -6.82 -19.09 -20.21
CA VAL A 112 -6.61 -18.78 -18.79
C VAL A 112 -7.30 -19.81 -17.90
N VAL A 113 -8.53 -20.20 -18.25
CA VAL A 113 -9.30 -21.19 -17.47
C VAL A 113 -8.65 -22.57 -17.54
N ALA A 114 -8.02 -22.92 -18.67
CA ALA A 114 -7.29 -24.17 -18.81
C ALA A 114 -5.92 -24.18 -18.10
N ASP A 115 -5.38 -23.01 -17.72
CA ASP A 115 -4.09 -22.86 -17.06
C ASP A 115 -4.26 -22.31 -15.64
N THR A 116 -4.26 -23.23 -14.67
CA THR A 116 -4.38 -22.90 -13.24
C THR A 116 -3.27 -21.99 -12.71
N GLU A 117 -2.06 -22.05 -13.27
CA GLU A 117 -0.94 -21.19 -12.85
C GLU A 117 -1.13 -19.76 -13.38
N GLN A 118 -1.57 -19.64 -14.63
CA GLN A 118 -1.91 -18.34 -15.21
C GLN A 118 -3.11 -17.71 -14.50
N MET A 119 -4.13 -18.49 -14.16
CA MET A 119 -5.29 -18.02 -13.40
C MET A 119 -4.90 -17.52 -12.01
N ALA A 120 -3.99 -18.22 -11.30
CA ALA A 120 -3.48 -17.78 -10.00
C ALA A 120 -2.80 -16.41 -10.08
N LYS A 121 -2.01 -16.16 -11.14
CA LYS A 121 -1.34 -14.87 -11.37
C LYS A 121 -2.29 -13.71 -11.68
N MET A 122 -3.52 -13.99 -12.11
CA MET A 122 -4.54 -12.97 -12.38
C MET A 122 -5.39 -12.62 -11.16
N ALA A 123 -5.43 -13.49 -10.15
CA ALA A 123 -6.14 -13.23 -8.92
C ALA A 123 -5.26 -12.42 -7.94
N LEU A 124 -5.81 -11.37 -7.35
CA LEU A 124 -5.18 -10.57 -6.30
C LEU A 124 -5.05 -11.31 -4.94
N LEU A 125 -5.19 -12.63 -4.93
CA LEU A 125 -5.23 -13.47 -3.72
C LEU A 125 -4.27 -14.65 -3.88
N ASP A 126 -2.97 -14.36 -3.82
CA ASP A 126 -2.02 -15.34 -3.27
C ASP A 126 -2.14 -15.24 -1.74
N THR A 127 -2.72 -16.27 -1.11
CA THR A 127 -2.67 -16.50 0.35
C THR A 127 -1.57 -17.48 0.70
#